data_AF-W4UUC9-F1
#
_entry.id   AF-W4UUC9-F1
#
_cell.length_a   1.000
_cell.length_b   1.000
_cell.length_c   1.000
_cell.angle_alpha   90.00
_cell.angle_beta   90.00
_cell.angle_gamma   90.00
#
_symmetry.space_group_name_H-M   'P 1'
#
loop_
_entity.id
_entity.type
_entity.pdbx_description
1 polymer ?
#
loop_
_entity_poly.entity_id
_entity_poly.type
_entity_poly.pdbx_seq_one_letter_code
_entity_poly.pdbx_strand_id
1 'polypeptide(L)'
;MLIDLHGGRIGAFNNEDRGATFFYELPANLQEQEVSCPQHSYLNELLSAPEEDQVESVPFTLQGYSLLIVEDKQDLREFLKDALKDKFKKVYQAEDGLEALGSSNSSIRTS
;
A
#
# COMPACT_ATOMS: atom_id res chain seq x y z
N MET A 1 -8.72 -14.00 -6.94
CA MET A 1 -7.24 -13.82 -7.04
C MET A 1 -6.94 -12.65 -7.96
N LEU A 2 -5.72 -12.10 -7.92
CA LEU A 2 -5.33 -10.95 -8.77
C LEU A 2 -5.60 -11.20 -10.27
N ILE A 3 -5.45 -12.45 -10.71
CA ILE A 3 -5.70 -12.87 -12.10
C ILE A 3 -7.19 -12.80 -12.46
N ASP A 4 -8.09 -13.19 -11.55
CA ASP A 4 -9.54 -13.11 -11.78
C ASP A 4 -10.03 -11.66 -11.86
N LEU A 5 -9.44 -10.76 -11.04
CA LEU A 5 -9.76 -9.33 -11.06
C LEU A 5 -9.40 -8.66 -12.39
N HIS A 6 -8.40 -9.19 -13.09
CA HIS A 6 -7.96 -8.71 -14.40
C HIS A 6 -8.68 -9.43 -15.55
N GLY A 7 -9.70 -10.25 -15.26
CA GLY A 7 -10.39 -11.06 -16.27
C GLY A 7 -9.50 -12.13 -16.93
N GLY A 8 -8.40 -12.49 -16.27
CA GLY A 8 -7.45 -13.48 -16.74
C GLY A 8 -7.79 -14.91 -16.31
N ARG A 9 -6.98 -15.86 -16.75
CA ARG A 9 -7.07 -17.27 -16.33
C ARG A 9 -5.72 -17.77 -15.86
N ILE A 10 -5.72 -18.62 -14.84
CA ILE A 10 -4.55 -19.36 -14.35
C ILE A 10 -4.73 -20.86 -14.57
N GLY A 11 -3.63 -21.56 -14.83
CA GLY A 11 -3.61 -23.01 -14.92
C GLY A 11 -2.26 -23.60 -14.56
N ALA A 12 -2.24 -24.92 -14.38
CA ALA A 12 -1.03 -25.69 -14.18
C ALA A 12 -1.13 -27.01 -14.95
N PHE A 13 -0.04 -27.40 -15.59
CA PHE A 13 0.14 -28.70 -16.21
C PHE A 13 1.18 -29.49 -15.42
N ASN A 14 0.80 -30.68 -14.99
CA ASN A 14 1.76 -31.64 -14.47
C ASN A 14 2.41 -32.35 -15.66
N ASN A 15 3.70 -32.12 -15.88
CA ASN A 15 4.48 -32.79 -16.91
C ASN A 15 5.17 -33.98 -16.26
N GLU A 16 4.49 -35.13 -16.28
CA GLU A 16 5.05 -36.38 -15.73
C GLU A 16 6.50 -36.59 -16.21
N ASP A 17 7.39 -36.90 -15.27
CA ASP A 17 8.84 -37.04 -15.42
C ASP A 17 9.64 -35.78 -15.83
N ARG A 18 9.00 -34.61 -15.98
CA ARG A 18 9.62 -33.33 -16.38
C ARG A 18 9.26 -32.14 -15.49
N GLY A 19 8.49 -32.35 -14.42
CA GLY A 19 8.10 -31.34 -13.44
C GLY A 19 6.73 -30.74 -13.73
N ALA A 20 6.46 -29.49 -13.33
CA ALA A 20 5.18 -28.84 -13.55
C ALA A 20 5.35 -27.48 -14.24
N THR A 21 4.39 -27.11 -15.09
CA THR A 21 4.32 -25.80 -15.74
C THR A 21 3.12 -25.04 -15.21
N PHE A 22 3.35 -23.85 -14.67
CA PHE A 22 2.30 -22.90 -14.31
C PHE A 22 2.20 -21.84 -15.39
N PHE A 23 0.99 -21.44 -15.74
CA PHE A 23 0.76 -20.39 -16.72
C PHE A 23 -0.43 -19.51 -16.32
N TYR A 24 -0.40 -18.27 -16.80
CA TYR A 24 -1.52 -17.37 -16.70
C TYR A 24 -1.68 -16.61 -18.01
N GLU A 25 -2.92 -16.32 -18.36
CA GLU A 25 -3.31 -15.60 -19.57
C GLU A 25 -4.07 -14.34 -19.15
N LEU A 26 -3.68 -13.20 -19.72
CA LEU A 26 -4.36 -11.91 -19.51
C LEU A 26 -4.90 -11.41 -20.86
N PRO A 27 -6.10 -10.78 -20.89
CA PRO A 27 -6.61 -10.14 -22.10
C PRO A 27 -5.64 -9.07 -22.60
N ALA A 28 -5.26 -9.13 -23.88
CA ALA A 28 -4.31 -8.17 -24.46
C ALA A 28 -4.87 -6.75 -24.58
N ASN A 29 -6.19 -6.64 -24.72
CA ASN A 29 -6.92 -5.37 -24.70
C ASN A 29 -7.61 -5.27 -23.34
N LEU A 30 -7.05 -4.48 -22.42
CA LEU A 30 -7.79 -4.02 -21.25
C LEU A 30 -8.91 -3.11 -21.76
N GLN A 31 -10.13 -3.64 -21.87
CA GLN A 31 -11.29 -2.77 -21.96
C GLN A 31 -11.39 -2.07 -20.61
N GLU A 32 -11.29 -0.75 -20.61
CA GLU A 32 -11.64 0.06 -19.45
C GLU A 32 -13.10 -0.26 -19.12
N GLN A 33 -13.30 -1.12 -18.13
CA GLN A 33 -14.62 -1.37 -17.60
C GLN A 33 -14.95 -0.13 -16.77
N GLU A 34 -15.77 0.77 -17.33
CA GLU A 34 -16.51 1.73 -16.52
C GLU A 34 -17.28 0.93 -15.48
N VAL A 35 -16.75 0.88 -14.27
CA VAL A 35 -17.46 0.30 -13.14
C VAL A 35 -18.61 1.26 -12.90
N SER A 36 -19.82 0.87 -13.33
CA SER A 36 -21.03 1.54 -12.87
C SER A 36 -21.16 1.22 -11.38
N CYS A 37 -20.43 1.98 -10.57
CA CYS A 37 -20.62 2.02 -9.14
C CYS A 37 -22.07 2.47 -8.95
N PRO A 38 -22.94 1.69 -8.27
CA PRO A 38 -24.20 2.21 -7.80
C PRO A 38 -23.87 3.51 -7.06
N GLN A 39 -24.57 4.61 -7.36
CA GLN A 39 -24.43 5.86 -6.63
C GLN A 39 -24.78 5.61 -5.16
N HIS A 40 -23.83 5.13 -4.37
CA HIS A 40 -23.91 5.25 -2.94
C HIS A 40 -23.64 6.70 -2.59
N SER A 41 -24.48 7.25 -1.71
CA SER A 41 -24.55 8.64 -1.27
C SER A 41 -23.29 9.20 -0.60
N TYR A 42 -22.14 8.53 -0.71
CA TYR A 42 -20.86 8.95 -0.12
C TYR A 42 -20.47 10.37 -0.49
N LEU A 43 -20.75 10.81 -1.73
CA LEU A 43 -20.45 12.17 -2.17
C LEU A 43 -21.43 13.21 -1.62
N ASN A 44 -22.73 12.90 -1.54
CA ASN A 44 -23.73 13.88 -1.12
C ASN A 44 -23.60 14.26 0.35
N GLU A 45 -23.13 13.35 1.21
CA GLU A 45 -22.84 13.64 2.62
C GLU A 45 -21.56 14.47 2.81
N LEU A 46 -20.55 14.29 1.94
CA LEU A 46 -19.34 15.12 1.92
C LEU A 46 -19.60 16.55 1.42
N LEU A 47 -20.53 16.72 0.48
CA LEU A 47 -20.88 18.01 -0.13
C LEU A 47 -21.74 18.91 0.78
N SER A 48 -22.31 18.37 1.85
CA SER A 48 -23.04 19.11 2.88
C SER A 48 -22.16 19.57 4.06
N ALA A 49 -20.84 19.50 3.93
CA ALA A 49 -19.95 20.23 4.82
C ALA A 49 -20.23 21.74 4.66
N PRO A 50 -20.32 22.51 5.77
CA PRO A 50 -20.41 23.97 5.68
C PRO A 50 -19.25 24.46 4.82
N GLU A 51 -19.52 25.40 3.90
CA GLU A 51 -18.55 25.95 2.95
C GLU A 51 -17.18 26.03 3.60
N GLU A 52 -16.26 25.15 3.18
CA GLU A 52 -14.89 25.17 3.65
C GLU A 52 -14.34 26.52 3.21
N ASP A 53 -14.17 27.44 4.17
CA ASP A 53 -13.28 28.59 4.05
C ASP A 53 -12.06 28.10 3.28
N GLN A 54 -11.75 28.71 2.13
CA GLN A 54 -10.65 28.28 1.28
C GLN A 54 -9.40 28.09 2.12
N VAL A 55 -9.14 26.85 2.52
CA VAL A 55 -7.98 26.51 3.32
C VAL A 55 -6.83 26.64 2.35
N GLU A 56 -6.14 27.79 2.40
CA GLU A 56 -4.83 27.94 1.79
C GLU A 56 -4.08 26.63 2.06
N SER A 57 -3.65 25.94 0.99
CA SER A 57 -2.94 24.68 1.14
C SER A 57 -1.60 24.97 1.79
N VAL A 58 -1.60 25.08 3.11
CA VAL A 58 -0.40 25.34 3.89
C VAL A 58 0.48 24.13 3.66
N PRO A 59 1.71 24.30 3.15
CA PRO A 59 2.61 23.17 2.93
C PRO A 59 2.85 22.46 4.26
N PHE A 60 2.31 21.26 4.40
CA PHE A 60 2.51 20.45 5.60
C PHE A 60 3.84 19.69 5.47
N THR A 61 4.65 19.81 6.51
CA THR A 61 5.97 19.20 6.59
C THR A 61 5.90 17.92 7.40
N LEU A 62 6.55 16.87 6.92
CA LEU A 62 6.65 15.57 7.61
C LEU A 62 7.88 15.50 8.54
N GLN A 63 8.72 16.54 8.54
CA GLN A 63 9.95 16.63 9.30
C GLN A 63 9.74 16.66 10.83
N GLY A 64 8.50 16.83 11.30
CA GLY A 64 8.12 16.68 12.72
C GLY A 64 7.80 15.23 13.13
N TYR A 65 7.54 14.34 12.17
CA TYR A 65 7.05 12.99 12.42
C TYR A 65 8.16 11.95 12.27
N SER A 66 8.02 10.83 12.98
CA SER A 66 8.84 9.64 12.77
C SER A 66 8.01 8.56 12.10
N LEU A 67 8.65 7.78 11.22
CA LEU A 67 8.03 6.67 10.49
C LEU A 67 8.61 5.35 10.99
N LEU A 68 7.77 4.33 11.19
CA LEU A 68 8.17 2.96 11.46
C LEU A 68 7.70 2.07 10.32
N ILE A 69 8.63 1.42 9.63
CA ILE A 69 8.36 0.49 8.53
C ILE A 69 8.43 -0.93 9.07
N VAL A 70 7.34 -1.68 8.92
CA VAL A 70 7.25 -3.09 9.33
C VAL A 70 7.00 -3.92 8.07
N GLU A 71 8.01 -4.65 7.63
CA GLU A 71 7.99 -5.41 6.38
C GLU A 71 8.94 -6.61 6.53
N ASP A 72 8.50 -7.79 6.10
CA ASP A 72 9.26 -9.03 6.28
C ASP A 72 10.45 -9.13 5.30
N LYS A 73 10.28 -8.65 4.06
CA LYS A 73 11.33 -8.69 3.04
C LYS A 73 12.34 -7.56 3.22
N GLN A 74 13.60 -7.95 3.46
CA GLN A 74 14.70 -7.02 3.66
C GLN A 74 14.86 -6.00 2.53
N ASP A 75 14.91 -6.45 1.27
CA ASP A 75 15.12 -5.57 0.12
C ASP A 75 14.04 -4.48 0.01
N LEU A 76 12.78 -4.84 0.25
CA LEU A 76 11.67 -3.89 0.22
C LEU A 76 11.72 -2.93 1.42
N ARG A 77 12.03 -3.45 2.61
CA ARG A 77 12.19 -2.65 3.84
C ARG A 77 13.31 -1.62 3.70
N GLU A 78 14.43 -1.98 3.08
CA GLU A 78 15.55 -1.08 2.78
C GLU A 78 15.18 -0.02 1.74
N PHE A 79 14.57 -0.44 0.63
CA PHE A 79 14.08 0.46 -0.41
C PHE A 79 13.14 1.53 0.16
N LEU A 80 12.16 1.14 0.97
CA LEU A 80 11.19 2.06 1.57
C LEU A 80 11.86 3.07 2.52
N LYS A 81 12.84 2.62 3.31
CA LYS A 81 13.61 3.52 4.18
C LYS A 81 14.37 4.56 3.36
N ASP A 82 15.07 4.13 2.31
CA ASP A 82 15.83 5.05 1.48
C ASP A 82 14.95 6.04 0.72
N ALA A 83 13.77 5.62 0.27
CA ALA A 83 12.82 6.48 -0.42
C ALA A 83 12.18 7.55 0.51
N LEU A 84 12.14 7.31 1.82
CA LEU A 84 11.38 8.13 2.77
C LEU A 84 12.23 8.84 3.83
N LYS A 85 13.53 8.52 3.96
CA LYS A 85 14.42 9.08 5.00
C LYS A 85 14.50 10.60 5.01
N ASP A 86 14.40 11.26 3.85
CA ASP A 86 14.52 12.72 3.75
C ASP A 86 13.20 13.47 4.04
N LYS A 87 12.08 12.73 4.10
CA LYS A 87 10.74 13.30 4.34
C LYS A 87 10.40 13.36 5.82
N PHE A 88 10.90 12.42 6.62
CA PHE A 88 10.58 12.28 8.04
C PHE A 88 11.76 12.66 8.93
N LYS A 89 11.48 13.00 10.19
CA LYS A 89 12.51 13.26 11.21
C LYS A 89 13.42 12.06 11.42
N LYS A 90 12.82 10.87 11.50
CA LYS A 90 13.47 9.58 11.71
C LYS A 90 12.66 8.49 11.02
N VAL A 91 13.36 7.51 10.46
CA VAL A 91 12.75 6.31 9.88
C VAL A 91 13.33 5.08 10.57
N TYR A 92 12.45 4.31 11.21
CA TYR A 92 12.74 3.06 11.89
C TYR A 92 12.29 1.89 11.03
N GLN A 93 12.89 0.73 11.26
CA GLN A 93 12.59 -0.52 10.56
C GLN A 93 12.36 -1.62 11.60
N ALA A 94 11.45 -2.54 11.29
CA ALA A 94 11.22 -3.77 12.01
C ALA A 94 10.91 -4.87 11.00
N GLU A 95 11.35 -6.10 11.29
CA GLU A 95 11.04 -7.25 10.42
C GLU A 95 9.60 -7.75 10.64
N ASP A 96 9.08 -7.58 11.84
CA ASP A 96 7.73 -8.01 12.21
C ASP A 96 7.04 -7.07 13.23
N GLY A 97 5.78 -7.38 13.52
CA GLY A 97 4.97 -6.61 14.46
C GLY A 97 5.45 -6.66 15.91
N LEU A 98 6.13 -7.72 16.35
CA LEU A 98 6.65 -7.84 17.71
C LEU A 98 7.86 -6.91 17.90
N GLU A 99 8.79 -6.93 16.95
CA GLU A 99 9.93 -6.00 16.93
C GLU A 99 9.46 -4.56 16.81
N ALA A 100 8.44 -4.29 15.99
CA ALA A 100 7.85 -2.97 15.82
C ALA A 100 7.27 -2.44 17.14
N LEU A 101 6.49 -3.27 17.84
CA LEU A 101 5.89 -2.92 19.13
C LEU A 101 6.97 -2.66 20.19
N GLY A 102 8.00 -3.51 20.27
CA GLY A 102 9.14 -3.29 21.16
C GLY A 102 9.87 -1.96 20.90
N SER A 103 10.09 -1.65 19.62
CA SER A 103 10.78 -0.43 19.18
C SER A 103 9.95 0.84 19.42
N SER A 104 8.62 0.76 19.25
CA SER A 104 7.70 1.88 19.51
C SER A 104 7.68 2.27 20.99
N ASN A 105 7.65 1.30 21.90
CA ASN A 105 7.60 1.55 23.34
C ASN A 105 8.91 2.12 23.90
N SER A 106 10.05 1.80 23.29
CA SER A 106 11.36 2.35 23.66
C SER A 106 11.53 3.81 23.19
N SER A 107 11.04 4.13 21.99
CA SER A 107 11.16 5.48 21.41
C SER A 107 10.19 6.50 22.04
N ILE A 108 9.02 6.06 22.53
CA ILE A 108 8.03 6.92 23.20
C ILE A 108 8.47 7.30 24.63
N ARG A 109 9.28 6.48 25.30
CA ARG A 109 9.77 6.75 26.67
C ARG A 109 10.97 7.69 26.75
N THR A 110 11.59 8.04 25.61
CA THR A 110 12.82 8.86 25.56
C THR A 110 12.62 10.21 24.87
N SER A 111 11.37 10.59 24.57
CA SER A 111 11.00 11.91 24.03
C SER A 111 10.25 12.74 25.05
#